data_AF-A0A7V2XKP7-F1
#
_entry.id   AF-A0A7V2XKP7-F1
#
_cell.length_a   1.000
_cell.length_b   1.000
_cell.length_c   1.000
_cell.angle_alpha   90.00
_cell.angle_beta   90.00
_cell.angle_gamma   90.00
#
_symmetry.space_group_name_H-M   'P 1'
#
loop_
_entity.id
_entity.type
_entity.pdbx_description
1 polymer ?
#
loop_
_entity_poly.entity_id
_entity_poly.type
_entity_poly.pdbx_seq_one_letter_code
_entity_poly.pdbx_strand_id
1 'polypeptide(L)'
;MFKYFPTNYVWNLSVDLAIEMGARIGEIEEMCAPLQEAAKAPDAAGTQAFRETWVQMADKLCMLADEDKARGRALSAGEKISRAASYLITAERLQAHNAPGRLALYRRHLDLFAEGLKLSRENCERVEIPYEGKHLSALYVPAEGVQGRAPVLVQLNGLDSTKEMKYRV
;
A
#
# COMPACT_ATOMS: atom_id res chain seq x y z
N MET A 1 13.43 -13.08 -7.07
CA MET A 1 12.93 -12.75 -5.73
C MET A 1 14.11 -12.36 -4.88
N PHE A 2 14.13 -11.10 -4.49
CA PHE A 2 15.11 -10.60 -3.54
C PHE A 2 14.78 -11.21 -2.16
N LYS A 3 15.82 -11.54 -1.38
CA LYS A 3 15.66 -12.27 -0.11
C LYS A 3 16.25 -11.45 1.03
N TYR A 4 15.44 -10.55 1.58
CA TYR A 4 15.82 -9.77 2.77
C TYR A 4 15.84 -10.64 4.05
N PHE A 5 14.90 -11.59 4.15
CA PHE A 5 14.80 -12.59 5.22
C PHE A 5 15.16 -13.98 4.68
N PRO A 6 16.36 -14.52 4.96
CA PRO A 6 16.86 -15.73 4.27
C PRO A 6 15.94 -16.95 4.33
N THR A 7 15.17 -17.10 5.41
CA THR A 7 14.32 -18.26 5.69
C THR A 7 12.81 -17.98 5.58
N ASN A 8 12.38 -16.75 5.28
CA ASN A 8 10.96 -16.36 5.33
C ASN A 8 10.45 -15.87 3.98
N TYR A 9 9.91 -16.81 3.18
CA TYR A 9 9.36 -16.53 1.86
C TYR A 9 8.23 -15.49 1.87
N VAL A 10 7.29 -15.61 2.80
CA VAL A 10 6.09 -14.76 2.87
C VAL A 10 6.47 -13.30 3.14
N TRP A 11 7.46 -13.08 3.99
CA TRP A 11 7.97 -11.74 4.28
C TRP A 11 8.81 -11.21 3.12
N ASN A 12 9.62 -12.03 2.46
CA ASN A 12 10.34 -11.62 1.24
C ASN A 12 9.39 -11.18 0.13
N LEU A 13 8.32 -11.94 -0.13
CA LEU A 13 7.31 -11.55 -1.11
C LEU A 13 6.67 -10.19 -0.75
N SER A 14 6.44 -9.95 0.53
CA SER A 14 5.85 -8.69 1.02
C SER A 14 6.81 -7.51 0.87
N VAL A 15 8.10 -7.72 1.14
CA VAL A 15 9.17 -6.73 0.90
C VAL A 15 9.33 -6.44 -0.58
N ASP A 16 9.42 -7.47 -1.43
CA ASP A 16 9.55 -7.32 -2.89
C ASP A 16 8.35 -6.54 -3.45
N LEU A 17 7.12 -6.90 -3.09
CA LEU A 17 5.92 -6.15 -3.51
C LEU A 17 5.94 -4.69 -3.02
N ALA A 18 6.38 -4.43 -1.79
CA ALA A 18 6.47 -3.06 -1.29
C ALA A 18 7.50 -2.24 -2.07
N ILE A 19 8.64 -2.83 -2.45
CA ILE A 19 9.67 -2.19 -3.29
C ILE A 19 9.09 -1.83 -4.64
N GLU A 20 8.39 -2.76 -5.29
CA GLU A 20 7.74 -2.52 -6.58
C GLU A 20 6.65 -1.42 -6.48
N MET A 21 5.98 -1.30 -5.33
CA MET A 21 5.02 -0.22 -5.02
C MET A 21 5.68 1.08 -4.52
N GLY A 22 6.99 1.24 -4.67
CA GLY A 22 7.71 2.50 -4.41
C GLY A 22 8.36 2.65 -3.03
N ALA A 23 8.51 1.57 -2.26
CA ALA A 23 9.24 1.62 -1.00
C ALA A 23 10.69 2.09 -1.19
N ARG A 24 11.23 2.85 -0.22
CA ARG A 24 12.64 3.25 -0.25
C ARG A 24 13.50 2.25 0.50
N ILE A 25 14.67 1.91 -0.03
CA ILE A 25 15.58 0.92 0.57
C ILE A 25 15.96 1.28 2.02
N GLY A 26 16.17 2.56 2.32
CA GLY A 26 16.42 3.00 3.70
C GLY A 26 15.23 2.81 4.64
N GLU A 27 14.00 2.98 4.14
CA GLU A 27 12.76 2.73 4.90
C GLU A 27 12.57 1.21 5.11
N ILE A 28 12.88 0.38 4.10
CA ILE A 28 12.91 -1.08 4.22
C ILE A 28 13.92 -1.53 5.27
N GLU A 29 15.14 -0.99 5.25
CA GLU A 29 16.17 -1.32 6.25
C GLU A 29 15.71 -0.97 7.66
N GLU A 30 15.20 0.25 7.87
CA GLU A 30 14.69 0.70 9.17
C GLU A 30 13.55 -0.21 9.69
N MET A 31 12.66 -0.64 8.79
CA MET A 31 11.55 -1.53 9.16
C MET A 31 11.97 -2.99 9.37
N CYS A 32 12.86 -3.51 8.54
CA CYS A 32 13.08 -4.96 8.42
C CYS A 32 14.32 -5.44 9.17
N ALA A 33 15.33 -4.59 9.41
CA ALA A 33 16.53 -4.98 10.16
C ALA A 33 16.21 -5.48 11.59
N PRO A 34 15.30 -4.86 12.36
CA PRO A 34 14.93 -5.35 13.69
C PRO A 34 14.16 -6.68 13.66
N LEU A 35 13.63 -7.08 12.49
CA LEU A 35 12.78 -8.25 12.34
C LEU A 35 13.54 -9.52 11.94
N GLN A 36 14.87 -9.46 11.80
CA GLN A 36 15.70 -10.58 11.32
C GLN A 36 15.58 -11.85 12.18
N GLU A 37 15.60 -11.72 13.50
CA GLU A 37 15.42 -12.88 14.40
C GLU A 37 13.97 -13.36 14.42
N ALA A 38 13.00 -12.44 14.45
CA ALA A 38 11.57 -12.76 14.41
C ALA A 38 11.18 -13.52 13.13
N ALA A 39 11.85 -13.24 12.01
CA ALA A 39 11.60 -13.90 10.74
C ALA A 39 11.96 -15.40 10.74
N LYS A 40 12.74 -15.89 11.71
CA LYS A 40 13.19 -17.30 11.78
C LYS A 40 12.12 -18.24 12.37
N ALA A 41 11.12 -17.72 13.05
CA ALA A 41 10.06 -18.51 13.68
C ALA A 41 8.68 -18.13 13.10
N PRO A 42 7.83 -19.11 12.73
CA PRO A 42 6.47 -18.85 12.30
C PRO A 42 5.56 -18.70 13.51
N ASP A 43 5.73 -17.62 14.28
CA ASP A 43 4.91 -17.35 15.45
C ASP A 43 4.08 -16.05 15.34
N ALA A 44 3.06 -15.97 16.18
CA ALA A 44 2.15 -14.82 16.22
C ALA A 44 2.87 -13.52 16.61
N ALA A 45 3.93 -13.63 17.42
CA ALA A 45 4.72 -12.47 17.86
C ALA A 45 5.48 -11.84 16.69
N GLY A 46 6.07 -12.64 15.80
CA GLY A 46 6.73 -12.15 14.59
C GLY A 46 5.77 -11.43 13.64
N THR A 47 4.56 -11.97 13.46
CA THR A 47 3.52 -11.35 12.62
C THR A 47 3.02 -10.02 13.22
N GLN A 48 2.91 -9.95 14.55
CA GLN A 48 2.58 -8.73 15.26
C GLN A 48 3.70 -7.69 15.12
N ALA A 49 4.95 -8.08 15.36
CA ALA A 49 6.11 -7.19 15.22
C ALA A 49 6.25 -6.65 13.80
N PHE A 50 6.04 -7.47 12.77
CA PHE A 50 6.02 -7.01 11.38
C PHE A 50 4.94 -5.94 11.19
N ARG A 51 3.70 -6.19 11.61
CA ARG A 51 2.62 -5.22 11.48
C ARG A 51 2.95 -3.90 12.17
N GLU A 52 3.39 -3.96 13.42
CA GLU A 52 3.67 -2.77 14.23
C GLU A 52 4.75 -1.90 13.59
N THR A 53 5.86 -2.51 13.17
CA THR A 53 6.97 -1.78 12.55
C THR A 53 6.57 -1.11 11.23
N TRP A 54 5.79 -1.80 10.38
CA TRP A 54 5.34 -1.23 9.11
C TRP A 54 4.29 -0.12 9.30
N VAL A 55 3.39 -0.27 10.28
CA VAL A 55 2.43 0.78 10.65
C VAL A 55 3.16 2.00 11.21
N GLN A 56 4.18 1.81 12.06
CA GLN A 56 4.97 2.91 12.61
C GLN A 56 5.68 3.70 11.51
N MET A 57 6.21 3.05 10.48
CA MET A 57 6.80 3.75 9.34
C MET A 57 5.75 4.53 8.53
N ALA A 58 4.56 3.97 8.34
CA ALA A 58 3.45 4.70 7.71
C ALA A 58 3.05 5.94 8.53
N ASP A 59 3.02 5.84 9.86
CA ASP A 59 2.76 6.97 10.77
C ASP A 59 3.82 8.06 10.63
N LYS A 60 5.11 7.67 10.63
CA LYS A 60 6.24 8.56 10.39
C LYS A 60 6.11 9.30 9.06
N LEU A 61 5.73 8.60 7.99
CA LEU A 61 5.51 9.20 6.68
C LEU A 61 4.33 10.17 6.66
N CYS A 62 3.24 9.88 7.38
CA CYS A 62 2.11 10.80 7.52
C CYS A 62 2.54 12.10 8.21
N MET A 63 3.29 12.01 9.31
CA MET A 63 3.83 13.19 10.00
C MET A 63 4.71 14.04 9.08
N LEU A 64 5.62 13.41 8.34
CA LEU A 64 6.49 14.10 7.39
C LEU A 64 5.69 14.70 6.21
N ALA A 65 4.58 14.09 5.81
CA ALA A 65 3.67 14.65 4.82
C ALA A 65 2.89 15.85 5.36
N ASP A 66 2.52 15.85 6.63
CA ASP A 66 1.88 16.99 7.30
C ASP A 66 2.81 18.21 7.33
N GLU A 67 4.11 18.01 7.58
CA GLU A 67 5.10 19.07 7.45
C GLU A 67 5.19 19.65 6.03
N ASP A 68 5.08 18.80 5.00
CA ASP A 68 5.07 19.23 3.61
C ASP A 68 3.79 19.99 3.27
N LYS A 69 2.63 19.51 3.73
CA LYS A 69 1.34 20.18 3.58
C LYS A 69 1.38 21.57 4.21
N ALA A 70 1.92 21.70 5.42
CA ALA A 70 2.07 22.98 6.11
C ALA A 70 2.96 23.98 5.35
N ARG A 71 3.90 23.49 4.55
CA ARG A 71 4.80 24.30 3.69
C ARG A 71 4.29 24.46 2.25
N GLY A 72 3.07 24.00 1.93
CA GLY A 72 2.50 24.06 0.58
C GLY A 72 3.14 23.11 -0.44
N ARG A 73 3.91 22.10 0.01
CA ARG A 73 4.64 21.14 -0.84
C ARG A 73 3.78 19.91 -1.16
N ALA A 74 2.67 20.13 -1.85
CA ALA A 74 1.66 19.09 -2.10
C ALA A 74 2.23 17.80 -2.74
N LEU A 75 3.08 17.92 -3.78
CA LEU A 75 3.68 16.75 -4.44
C LEU A 75 4.59 15.94 -3.49
N SER A 76 5.38 16.63 -2.66
CA SER A 76 6.25 15.97 -1.67
C SER A 76 5.45 15.26 -0.58
N ALA A 77 4.30 15.83 -0.19
CA ALA A 77 3.35 15.18 0.72
C ALA A 77 2.70 13.96 0.06
N GLY A 78 2.26 14.09 -1.19
CA GLY A 78 1.64 13.01 -1.97
C GLY A 78 2.57 11.79 -2.08
N GLU A 79 3.85 12.00 -2.42
CA GLU A 79 4.85 10.93 -2.45
C GLU A 79 4.96 10.17 -1.12
N LYS A 80 4.89 10.86 0.02
CA LYS A 80 4.99 10.24 1.36
C LYS A 80 3.71 9.51 1.73
N ILE A 81 2.55 10.12 1.48
CA ILE A 81 1.24 9.54 1.75
C ILE A 81 1.03 8.27 0.89
N SER A 82 1.44 8.29 -0.38
CA SER A 82 1.39 7.11 -1.25
C SER A 82 2.23 5.95 -0.71
N ARG A 83 3.45 6.22 -0.21
CA ARG A 83 4.27 5.17 0.44
C ARG A 83 3.66 4.70 1.76
N ALA A 84 3.10 5.60 2.57
CA ALA A 84 2.41 5.24 3.80
C ALA A 84 1.23 4.29 3.50
N ALA A 85 0.45 4.57 2.46
CA ALA A 85 -0.61 3.68 2.00
C ALA A 85 -0.06 2.30 1.61
N SER A 86 1.02 2.24 0.83
CA SER A 86 1.69 0.97 0.46
C SER A 86 2.16 0.18 1.68
N TYR A 87 2.64 0.85 2.73
CA TYR A 87 3.10 0.17 3.96
C TYR A 87 1.95 -0.38 4.80
N LEU A 88 0.84 0.34 4.88
CA LEU A 88 -0.35 -0.17 5.57
C LEU A 88 -0.93 -1.42 4.88
N ILE A 89 -1.00 -1.45 3.54
CA ILE A 89 -1.50 -2.66 2.85
C ILE A 89 -0.53 -3.83 2.97
N THR A 90 0.79 -3.58 2.97
CA THR A 90 1.78 -4.63 3.24
C THR A 90 1.63 -5.20 4.66
N ALA A 91 1.41 -4.35 5.66
CA ALA A 91 1.14 -4.78 7.03
C ALA A 91 -0.17 -5.58 7.15
N GLU A 92 -1.23 -5.13 6.48
CA GLU A 92 -2.56 -5.75 6.46
C GLU A 92 -2.55 -7.14 5.84
N ARG A 93 -1.82 -7.29 4.73
CA ARG A 93 -1.75 -8.51 3.92
C ARG A 93 -1.20 -9.71 4.70
N LEU A 94 -0.30 -9.48 5.65
CA LEU A 94 0.30 -10.54 6.46
C LEU A 94 -0.56 -10.97 7.66
N GLN A 95 -1.71 -10.33 7.87
CA GLN A 95 -2.62 -10.68 8.96
C GLN A 95 -3.60 -11.78 8.54
N ALA A 96 -4.03 -12.59 9.51
CA ALA A 96 -5.16 -13.50 9.30
C ALA A 96 -6.44 -12.71 8.95
N HIS A 97 -7.34 -13.30 8.16
CA HIS A 97 -8.56 -12.63 7.69
C HIS A 97 -9.40 -12.01 8.81
N ASN A 98 -9.49 -12.69 9.96
CA ASN A 98 -10.25 -12.25 11.14
C ASN A 98 -9.38 -11.54 12.20
N ALA A 99 -8.14 -11.17 11.88
CA ALA A 99 -7.25 -10.52 12.83
C ALA A 99 -7.83 -9.19 13.33
N PRO A 100 -7.79 -8.91 14.64
CA PRO A 100 -8.30 -7.66 15.20
C PRO A 100 -7.69 -6.43 14.52
N GLY A 101 -8.56 -5.50 14.14
CA GLY A 101 -8.16 -4.24 13.51
C GLY A 101 -7.72 -4.35 12.04
N ARG A 102 -7.73 -5.53 11.41
CA ARG A 102 -7.36 -5.69 9.99
C ARG A 102 -8.22 -4.80 9.07
N LEU A 103 -9.53 -4.79 9.26
CA LEU A 103 -10.44 -3.92 8.49
C LEU A 103 -10.20 -2.42 8.70
N ALA A 104 -9.86 -2.00 9.93
CA ALA A 104 -9.54 -0.61 10.21
C ALA A 104 -8.23 -0.19 9.53
N LEU A 105 -7.23 -1.09 9.52
CA LEU A 105 -5.97 -0.91 8.82
C LEU A 105 -6.19 -0.81 7.30
N TYR A 106 -7.02 -1.70 6.74
CA TYR A 106 -7.38 -1.64 5.32
C TYR A 106 -8.12 -0.34 4.97
N ARG A 107 -9.05 0.10 5.83
CA ARG A 107 -9.75 1.37 5.61
C ARG A 107 -8.80 2.55 5.59
N ARG A 108 -7.87 2.61 6.54
CA ARG A 108 -6.84 3.65 6.60
C ARG A 108 -5.93 3.63 5.37
N HIS A 109 -5.56 2.45 4.88
CA HIS A 109 -4.83 2.31 3.61
C HIS A 109 -5.61 2.97 2.45
N LEU A 110 -6.91 2.70 2.31
CA LEU A 110 -7.74 3.29 1.25
C LEU A 110 -7.83 4.82 1.37
N ASP A 111 -8.00 5.34 2.59
CA ASP A 111 -8.10 6.78 2.83
C ASP A 111 -6.77 7.49 2.48
N LEU A 112 -5.62 6.92 2.89
CA LEU A 112 -4.30 7.44 2.51
C LEU A 112 -4.03 7.31 1.01
N PHE A 113 -4.42 6.20 0.38
CA PHE A 113 -4.26 6.03 -1.06
C PHE A 113 -5.00 7.12 -1.84
N ALA A 114 -6.26 7.39 -1.47
CA ALA A 114 -7.07 8.45 -2.08
C ALA A 114 -6.47 9.85 -1.84
N GLU A 115 -5.96 10.12 -0.64
CA GLU A 115 -5.25 11.38 -0.35
C GLU A 115 -3.98 11.52 -1.20
N GLY A 116 -3.20 10.45 -1.33
CA GLY A 116 -1.99 10.38 -2.14
C GLY A 116 -2.26 10.74 -3.60
N LEU A 117 -3.28 10.13 -4.21
CA LEU A 117 -3.70 10.46 -5.58
C LEU A 117 -4.01 11.96 -5.75
N LYS A 118 -4.77 12.53 -4.80
CA LYS A 118 -5.14 13.96 -4.83
C LYS A 118 -3.93 14.88 -4.71
N LEU A 119 -3.02 14.59 -3.77
CA LEU A 119 -1.83 15.41 -3.53
C LEU A 119 -0.84 15.35 -4.68
N SER A 120 -0.68 14.17 -5.27
CA SER A 120 0.19 13.92 -6.43
C SER A 120 -0.43 14.29 -7.77
N ARG A 121 -1.72 14.70 -7.79
CA ARG A 121 -2.48 15.06 -8.99
C ARG A 121 -2.55 13.92 -10.01
N GLU A 122 -2.65 12.70 -9.51
CA GLU A 122 -2.84 11.53 -10.34
C GLU A 122 -4.26 11.51 -10.89
N ASN A 123 -4.42 11.18 -12.17
CA ASN A 123 -5.70 11.15 -12.86
C ASN A 123 -6.51 9.85 -12.58
N CYS A 124 -6.29 9.22 -11.43
CA CYS A 124 -6.94 7.96 -11.06
C CYS A 124 -8.15 8.22 -10.15
N GLU A 125 -9.28 7.60 -10.46
CA GLU A 125 -10.54 7.78 -9.75
C GLU A 125 -11.08 6.45 -9.22
N ARG A 126 -11.61 6.45 -7.99
CA ARG A 126 -12.39 5.31 -7.49
C ARG A 126 -13.78 5.34 -8.11
N VAL A 127 -14.16 4.27 -8.77
CA VAL A 127 -15.49 4.09 -9.35
C VAL A 127 -16.21 2.88 -8.74
N GLU A 128 -17.54 2.90 -8.81
CA GLU A 128 -18.41 1.80 -8.39
C GLU A 128 -19.16 1.26 -9.61
N ILE A 129 -19.10 -0.06 -9.78
CA ILE A 129 -19.72 -0.77 -10.90
C ILE A 129 -20.89 -1.57 -10.34
N PRO A 130 -22.15 -1.25 -10.68
CA PRO A 130 -23.31 -2.00 -10.21
C PRO A 130 -23.21 -3.49 -10.57
N TYR A 131 -23.44 -4.36 -9.58
CA TYR A 131 -23.36 -5.81 -9.77
C TYR A 131 -24.18 -6.53 -8.70
N GLU A 132 -25.10 -7.41 -9.11
CA GLU A 132 -25.92 -8.26 -8.22
C GLU A 132 -26.56 -7.53 -7.02
N GLY A 133 -27.15 -6.36 -7.26
CA GLY A 133 -27.80 -5.56 -6.20
C GLY A 133 -26.83 -4.87 -5.23
N LYS A 134 -25.53 -4.94 -5.49
CA LYS A 134 -24.45 -4.22 -4.81
C LYS A 134 -23.58 -3.49 -5.85
N HIS A 135 -22.32 -3.22 -5.52
CA HIS A 135 -21.33 -2.72 -6.45
C HIS A 135 -19.98 -3.41 -6.25
N LEU A 136 -19.21 -3.45 -7.33
CA LEU A 136 -17.77 -3.72 -7.31
C LEU A 136 -17.03 -2.38 -7.26
N SER A 137 -16.01 -2.27 -6.41
CA SER A 137 -15.13 -1.10 -6.42
C SER A 137 -14.00 -1.29 -7.44
N ALA A 138 -13.75 -0.31 -8.28
CA ALA A 138 -12.62 -0.29 -9.22
C ALA A 138 -11.85 1.03 -9.15
N LEU A 139 -10.67 1.03 -9.76
CA LEU A 139 -9.92 2.25 -10.07
C LEU A 139 -9.98 2.48 -11.56
N TYR A 140 -10.25 3.71 -11.97
CA TYR A 140 -10.35 4.12 -13.37
C TYR A 140 -9.32 5.21 -13.65
N VAL A 141 -8.55 5.02 -14.71
CA VAL A 141 -7.60 5.99 -15.23
C VAL A 141 -8.08 6.37 -16.64
N PRO A 142 -8.64 7.59 -16.83
CA PRO A 142 -9.09 8.03 -18.13
C PRO A 142 -7.89 8.27 -19.05
N ALA A 143 -8.08 8.04 -20.35
CA ALA A 143 -7.07 8.36 -21.34
C ALA A 143 -6.90 9.89 -21.44
N GLU A 144 -5.65 10.35 -21.53
CA GLU A 144 -5.34 11.77 -21.68
C GLU A 144 -5.19 12.16 -23.15
N GLY A 145 -5.54 13.40 -23.48
CA GLY A 145 -5.31 13.97 -24.82
C GLY A 145 -6.18 13.40 -25.94
N VAL A 146 -7.25 12.65 -25.62
CA VAL A 146 -8.15 12.03 -26.60
C VAL A 146 -9.46 12.80 -26.73
N GLN A 147 -9.98 12.88 -27.97
CA GLN A 147 -11.34 13.34 -28.23
C GLN A 147 -12.21 12.13 -28.56
N GLY A 148 -13.25 11.88 -27.75
CA GLY A 148 -14.15 10.75 -27.93
C GLY A 148 -13.70 9.48 -27.20
N ARG A 149 -14.14 8.31 -27.69
CA ARG A 149 -13.92 7.02 -27.03
C ARG A 149 -12.46 6.56 -27.14
N ALA A 150 -11.88 6.11 -26.04
CA ALA A 150 -10.58 5.43 -26.00
C ALA A 150 -10.76 3.94 -25.66
N PRO A 151 -9.82 3.07 -26.08
CA PRO A 151 -9.76 1.69 -25.62
C PRO A 151 -9.61 1.63 -24.09
N VAL A 152 -10.20 0.61 -23.46
CA VAL A 152 -10.08 0.36 -22.02
C VAL A 152 -9.44 -1.00 -21.79
N LEU A 153 -8.35 -1.02 -21.01
CA LEU A 153 -7.77 -2.24 -20.49
C LEU A 153 -8.37 -2.52 -19.10
N VAL A 154 -8.97 -3.70 -18.94
CA VAL A 154 -9.43 -4.18 -17.63
C VAL A 154 -8.34 -5.03 -17.01
N GLN A 155 -7.86 -4.63 -15.84
CA GLN A 155 -6.89 -5.39 -15.06
C GLN A 155 -7.56 -5.97 -13.81
N LEU A 156 -7.28 -7.24 -13.52
CA LEU A 156 -7.78 -7.93 -12.34
C LEU A 156 -6.61 -8.39 -11.48
N ASN A 157 -6.76 -8.25 -10.16
CA ASN A 157 -5.81 -8.77 -9.20
C ASN A 157 -6.08 -10.26 -8.89
N GLY A 158 -5.08 -10.95 -8.34
CA GLY A 158 -5.24 -12.31 -7.81
C GLY A 158 -5.73 -12.31 -6.37
N LEU A 159 -5.70 -13.48 -5.72
CA LEU A 159 -6.22 -13.69 -4.36
C LEU A 159 -5.66 -12.70 -3.32
N ASP A 160 -4.35 -12.47 -3.35
CA ASP A 160 -3.63 -11.79 -2.26
C ASP A 160 -3.14 -10.38 -2.67
N SER A 161 -3.93 -9.66 -3.46
CA SER A 161 -3.62 -8.28 -3.87
C SER A 161 -4.89 -7.46 -3.99
N THR A 162 -4.75 -6.14 -4.11
CA THR A 162 -5.87 -5.22 -4.29
C THR A 162 -5.73 -4.40 -5.56
N LYS A 163 -6.81 -3.73 -5.99
CA LYS A 163 -6.78 -2.76 -7.08
C LYS A 163 -5.77 -1.63 -6.83
N GLU A 164 -5.62 -1.18 -5.58
CA GLU A 164 -4.65 -0.16 -5.18
C GLU A 164 -3.22 -0.65 -5.37
N MET A 165 -2.92 -1.90 -5.00
CA MET A 165 -1.61 -2.49 -5.25
C MET A 165 -1.35 -2.56 -6.75
N LYS A 166 -2.30 -3.07 -7.55
CA LYS A 166 -2.19 -3.18 -9.00
C LYS A 166 -1.96 -1.84 -9.71
N TYR A 167 -2.44 -0.74 -9.15
CA TYR A 167 -2.21 0.60 -9.69
C TYR A 167 -0.79 1.13 -9.40
N ARG A 168 -0.11 0.60 -8.38
CA ARG A 168 1.22 1.04 -7.96
C ARG A 168 2.37 0.22 -8.56
N VAL A 169 2.08 -0.89 -9.23
CA VAL A 169 3.04 -1.74 -9.98
C VAL A 169 2.95 -1.54 -11.48
#